data_AF-A0A7S2BGI9-F1
#
_entry.id   AF-A0A7S2BGI9-F1
#
_cell.length_a   1.000
_cell.length_b   1.000
_cell.length_c   1.000
_cell.angle_alpha   90.00
_cell.angle_beta   90.00
_cell.angle_gamma   90.00
#
_symmetry.space_group_name_H-M   'P 1'
#
loop_
_entity.id
_entity.type
_entity.pdbx_description
1 polymer ?
#
loop_
_entity_poly.entity_id
_entity_poly.type
_entity_poly.pdbx_seq_one_letter_code
_entity_poly.pdbx_strand_id
1 'polypeptide(L)'
;DKMFILQTGKAVACIKGEQGEVEVMHYSAGAYFGEIALLSGEPRKASVYAVGQATCLYISRSTFLRILGPLKNILERNLGKYEKYSDALAHADAHHDDDHDGPAHTPRGETFNHHDNDEEFSGGALSQEKKPKVVNRKRERKVAEDTSILDNHKKVDHELPADQPPETLADKVAQDFKNPTLVCPAKEFEVASSHMMAFGGLVAGQKFTQDKEIHVRAEAAKLTQKGVEETYEWQGQTKLKQATEISVICQKGQKSASDPTPNQDNFFVHHLGSATVYGVADGHGPFGHLVSFRIVQTLPHFIAKSEHAGRDWELTLKDAFLKAQADLLEFC
;
A
#
# COMPACT_ATOMS: atom_id res chain seq x y z
N ASP A 1 3.12 5.47 10.38
CA ASP A 1 3.00 4.01 10.19
C ASP A 1 3.58 3.51 8.85
N LYS A 2 4.63 4.13 8.29
CA LYS A 2 5.20 3.74 6.98
C LYS A 2 6.69 3.45 7.08
N MET A 3 7.25 2.68 6.16
CA MET A 3 8.69 2.62 5.91
C MET A 3 8.94 3.19 4.53
N PHE A 4 10.10 3.81 4.34
CA PHE A 4 10.49 4.43 3.08
C PHE A 4 11.77 3.81 2.57
N ILE A 5 11.87 3.71 1.24
CA ILE A 5 13.10 3.34 0.53
C ILE A 5 13.42 4.50 -0.41
N LEU A 6 14.61 5.08 -0.26
CA LEU A 6 15.06 6.21 -1.06
C LEU A 6 15.47 5.70 -2.44
N GLN A 7 14.66 5.98 -3.47
CA GLN A 7 14.95 5.54 -4.85
C GLN A 7 16.00 6.43 -5.50
N THR A 8 15.87 7.76 -5.33
CA THR A 8 16.80 8.76 -5.86
C THR A 8 16.94 9.93 -4.88
N GLY A 9 18.08 10.63 -4.94
CA GLY A 9 18.37 11.79 -4.10
C GLY A 9 19.12 11.47 -2.80
N LYS A 10 19.07 12.40 -1.85
CA LYS A 10 19.70 12.30 -0.52
C LYS A 10 18.70 12.71 0.55
N ALA A 11 18.83 12.16 1.75
CA ALA A 11 18.03 12.56 2.90
C ALA A 11 18.88 12.59 4.18
N VAL A 12 18.40 13.27 5.20
CA VAL A 12 19.05 13.35 6.52
C VAL A 12 18.00 13.12 7.62
N ALA A 13 18.31 12.26 8.58
CA ALA A 13 17.54 12.13 9.80
C ALA A 13 18.03 13.14 10.83
N CYS A 14 17.08 13.83 11.46
CA CYS A 14 17.34 14.75 12.56
C CYS A 14 16.51 14.35 13.79
N ILE A 15 17.11 14.50 14.97
CA ILE A 15 16.42 14.38 16.26
C ILE A 15 16.36 15.77 16.91
N LYS A 16 15.36 16.00 17.78
CA LYS A 16 15.33 17.22 18.58
C LYS A 16 16.34 17.09 19.73
N GLY A 17 17.26 18.03 19.82
CA GLY A 17 18.13 18.23 20.99
C GLY A 17 17.84 19.57 21.67
N GLU A 18 18.53 19.84 22.78
CA GLU A 18 18.33 21.03 23.62
C GLU A 18 18.52 22.36 22.86
N GLN A 19 19.39 22.39 21.84
CA GLN A 19 19.72 23.58 21.06
C GLN A 19 19.09 23.60 19.65
N GLY A 20 18.17 22.67 19.35
CA GLY A 20 17.52 22.54 18.04
C GLY A 20 17.63 21.14 17.45
N GLU A 21 17.32 21.00 16.16
CA GLU A 21 17.45 19.71 15.47
C GLU A 21 18.92 19.37 15.18
N VAL A 22 19.31 18.14 15.52
CA VAL A 22 20.66 17.60 15.29
C VAL A 22 20.59 16.50 14.24
N GLU A 23 21.43 16.59 13.21
CA GLU A 23 21.56 15.56 12.17
C GLU A 23 22.24 14.31 12.74
N VAL A 24 21.62 13.14 12.58
CA VAL A 24 22.10 11.87 13.16
C VAL A 24 22.43 10.82 12.11
N MET A 25 21.88 10.93 10.90
CA MET A 25 22.14 9.96 9.83
C MET A 25 21.87 10.55 8.46
N HIS A 26 22.75 10.25 7.50
CA HIS A 26 22.55 10.60 6.09
C HIS A 26 22.19 9.36 5.27
N TYR A 27 21.26 9.53 4.34
CA TYR A 27 20.77 8.50 3.43
C TYR A 27 21.10 8.85 1.99
N SER A 28 21.42 7.82 1.21
CA SER A 28 21.61 7.89 -0.23
C SER A 28 20.69 6.87 -0.93
N ALA A 29 20.58 6.96 -2.25
CA ALA A 29 19.76 6.06 -3.05
C ALA A 29 20.03 4.58 -2.71
N GLY A 30 18.96 3.80 -2.52
CA GLY A 30 18.99 2.41 -2.05
C GLY A 30 18.85 2.27 -0.53
N ALA A 31 19.07 3.33 0.25
CA ALA A 31 18.86 3.29 1.70
C ALA A 31 17.38 3.31 2.07
N TYR A 32 17.06 2.83 3.27
CA TYR A 32 15.71 2.83 3.82
C TYR A 32 15.67 3.42 5.23
N PHE A 33 14.50 3.87 5.65
CA PHE A 33 14.27 4.40 6.98
C PHE A 33 12.81 4.24 7.43
N GLY A 34 12.62 4.28 8.75
CA GLY A 34 11.29 4.20 9.36
C GLY A 34 10.83 2.78 9.70
N GLU A 35 11.73 1.80 9.60
CA GLU A 35 11.55 0.41 10.02
C GLU A 35 11.25 0.25 11.51
N ILE A 36 11.84 1.08 12.37
CA ILE A 36 11.61 1.01 13.82
C ILE A 36 10.13 1.19 14.14
N ALA A 37 9.48 2.20 13.55
CA ALA A 37 8.05 2.44 13.79
C ALA A 37 7.14 1.34 13.19
N LEU A 38 7.63 0.56 12.22
CA LEU A 38 6.91 -0.62 11.74
C LEU A 38 6.98 -1.76 12.77
N LEU A 39 8.13 -1.95 13.40
CA LEU A 39 8.39 -3.02 14.34
C LEU A 39 7.80 -2.74 15.73
N SER A 40 8.11 -1.58 16.32
CA SER A 40 7.71 -1.24 17.68
C SER A 40 6.28 -0.69 17.77
N GLY A 41 5.79 -0.07 16.69
CA GLY A 41 4.52 0.66 16.72
C GLY A 41 4.59 1.98 17.49
N GLU A 42 5.79 2.41 17.92
CA GLU A 42 6.00 3.66 18.63
C GLU A 42 6.02 4.88 17.69
N PRO A 43 5.82 6.10 18.22
CA PRO A 43 6.03 7.34 17.49
C PRO A 43 7.43 7.43 16.85
N ARG A 44 7.56 8.26 15.81
CA ARG A 44 8.84 8.48 15.14
C ARG A 44 9.83 9.15 16.10
N LYS A 45 10.98 8.51 16.30
CA LYS A 45 12.08 9.04 17.12
C LYS A 45 12.93 10.08 16.42
N ALA A 46 12.87 10.15 15.08
CA ALA A 46 13.58 11.13 14.26
C ALA A 46 12.71 11.61 13.09
N SER A 47 12.88 12.88 12.72
CA SER A 47 12.37 13.47 11.48
C SER A 47 13.35 13.18 10.35
N VAL A 48 12.87 12.98 9.12
CA VAL A 48 13.75 12.80 7.95
C VAL A 48 13.44 13.86 6.92
N TYR A 49 14.47 14.58 6.50
CA TYR A 49 14.38 15.68 5.55
C TYR A 49 15.11 15.33 4.26
N ALA A 50 14.51 15.65 3.12
CA ALA A 50 15.18 15.52 1.82
C ALA A 50 16.25 16.61 1.68
N VAL A 51 17.45 16.21 1.24
CA VAL A 51 18.52 17.15 0.87
C VAL A 51 18.41 17.38 -0.64
N GLY A 52 17.56 18.34 -1.00
CA GLY A 52 17.22 18.63 -2.40
C GLY A 52 16.05 17.79 -2.92
N GLN A 53 16.03 17.48 -4.21
CA GLN A 53 15.01 16.61 -4.80
C GLN A 53 15.31 15.14 -4.46
N ALA A 54 14.29 14.45 -3.97
CA ALA A 54 14.36 13.04 -3.63
C ALA A 54 13.06 12.34 -4.02
N THR A 55 13.17 11.07 -4.43
CA THR A 55 12.02 10.19 -4.69
C THR A 55 12.11 9.01 -3.74
N CYS A 56 11.04 8.76 -3.00
CA CYS A 56 10.95 7.63 -2.08
C CYS A 56 9.81 6.70 -2.49
N LEU A 57 10.08 5.40 -2.42
CA LEU A 57 9.05 4.38 -2.32
C LEU A 57 8.61 4.28 -0.86
N TYR A 58 7.38 3.87 -0.59
CA TYR A 58 6.93 3.61 0.77
C TYR A 58 6.04 2.38 0.87
N ILE A 59 6.02 1.77 2.05
CA ILE A 59 5.11 0.68 2.41
C ILE A 59 4.48 0.96 3.77
N SER A 60 3.17 0.78 3.91
CA SER A 60 2.48 0.92 5.20
C SER A 60 2.72 -0.29 6.10
N ARG A 61 2.55 -0.13 7.42
CA ARG A 61 2.66 -1.24 8.39
C ARG A 61 1.73 -2.40 8.09
N SER A 62 0.47 -2.10 7.77
CA SER A 62 -0.53 -3.11 7.39
C SER A 62 -0.11 -3.88 6.14
N THR A 63 0.41 -3.17 5.13
CA THR A 63 0.88 -3.78 3.88
C THR A 63 2.14 -4.59 4.10
N PHE A 64 3.08 -4.08 4.91
CA PHE A 64 4.33 -4.76 5.24
C PHE A 64 4.09 -6.09 5.96
N LEU A 65 3.25 -6.09 7.02
CA LEU A 65 2.94 -7.29 7.79
C LEU A 65 2.19 -8.35 6.97
N ARG A 66 1.31 -7.92 6.08
CA ARG A 66 0.51 -8.80 5.23
C ARG A 66 1.33 -9.44 4.11
N ILE A 67 2.23 -8.69 3.45
CA ILE A 67 2.99 -9.18 2.29
C ILE A 67 4.18 -10.02 2.72
N LEU A 68 4.89 -9.63 3.78
CA LEU A 68 6.19 -10.21 4.12
C LEU A 68 6.17 -11.06 5.39
N GLY A 69 5.02 -11.18 6.06
CA GLY A 69 4.91 -11.88 7.34
C GLY A 69 5.80 -11.26 8.44
N PRO A 70 6.15 -12.01 9.50
CA PRO A 70 7.05 -11.54 10.54
C PRO A 70 8.51 -11.55 10.07
N LEU A 71 8.86 -10.70 9.09
CA LEU A 71 10.23 -10.25 8.84
C LEU A 71 10.87 -9.53 10.04
N LYS A 72 10.12 -9.42 11.16
CA LYS A 72 10.57 -9.00 12.48
C LYS A 72 11.98 -9.53 12.77
N ASN A 73 12.22 -10.83 12.57
CA ASN A 73 13.52 -11.45 12.88
C ASN A 73 14.69 -10.96 12.00
N ILE A 74 14.45 -10.56 10.74
CA ILE A 74 15.51 -10.05 9.84
C ILE A 74 15.77 -8.58 10.11
N LEU A 75 14.72 -7.80 10.38
CA LEU A 75 14.86 -6.39 10.72
C LEU A 75 15.39 -6.19 12.15
N GLU A 76 15.05 -7.06 13.09
CA GLU A 76 15.61 -7.11 14.46
C GLU A 76 17.13 -7.31 14.45
N ARG A 77 17.66 -8.16 13.55
CA ARG A 77 19.12 -8.34 13.39
C ARG A 77 19.84 -7.05 12.98
N ASN A 78 19.15 -6.13 12.32
CA ASN A 78 19.69 -4.83 11.95
C ASN A 78 19.38 -3.75 12.99
N LEU A 79 18.48 -4.00 13.96
CA LEU A 79 18.14 -3.05 15.01
C LEU A 79 19.32 -2.78 15.96
N GLY A 80 20.18 -3.77 16.18
CA GLY A 80 21.43 -3.60 16.95
C GLY A 80 22.40 -2.57 16.34
N LYS A 81 22.27 -2.25 15.04
CA LYS A 81 23.03 -1.14 14.43
C LYS A 81 22.59 0.23 14.96
N TYR A 82 21.41 0.30 15.58
CA TYR A 82 20.84 1.51 16.14
C TYR A 82 21.10 1.67 17.64
N GLU A 83 21.67 0.66 18.32
CA GLU A 83 22.21 0.81 19.68
C GLU A 83 23.30 1.89 19.71
N LYS A 84 24.03 2.09 18.61
CA LYS A 84 24.98 3.21 18.46
C LYS A 84 24.35 4.60 18.55
N TYR A 85 23.02 4.70 18.52
CA TYR A 85 22.27 5.94 18.68
C TYR A 85 21.53 6.01 20.03
N SER A 86 21.62 4.98 20.90
CA SER A 86 20.97 5.01 22.22
C SER A 86 21.48 6.16 23.09
N ASP A 87 22.76 6.50 22.98
CA ASP A 87 23.39 7.53 23.80
C ASP A 87 22.98 8.94 23.34
N ALA A 88 22.86 9.14 22.02
CA ALA A 88 22.31 10.37 21.43
C ALA A 88 20.80 10.53 21.73
N LEU A 89 20.10 9.41 21.93
CA LEU A 89 18.69 9.37 22.34
C LEU A 89 18.53 9.60 23.86
N ALA A 90 19.46 9.12 24.68
CA ALA A 90 19.41 9.26 26.15
C ALA A 90 19.69 10.70 26.62
N HIS A 91 20.50 11.47 25.88
CA HIS A 91 20.78 12.87 26.20
C HIS A 91 19.66 13.85 25.82
N ALA A 92 18.58 13.38 25.17
CA ALA A 92 17.43 14.21 24.80
C ALA A 92 16.28 14.18 25.84
N ASP A 93 16.32 13.27 26.81
CA ASP A 93 15.25 13.05 27.80
C ASP A 93 15.59 13.58 29.22
N ALA A 94 16.69 14.32 29.40
CA ALA A 94 17.15 14.77 30.74
C ALA A 94 16.56 16.10 31.25
N HIS A 95 15.55 16.69 30.58
CA HIS A 95 14.93 17.95 31.02
C HIS A 95 13.40 17.97 30.89
N HIS A 96 12.73 17.08 31.64
CA HIS A 96 11.36 17.15 32.18
C HIS A 96 11.39 16.14 33.34
N ASP A 97 11.25 16.45 34.63
CA ASP A 97 10.55 17.50 35.36
C ASP A 97 11.29 17.70 36.71
N ASP A 98 11.20 18.90 37.33
CA ASP A 98 10.91 19.07 38.78
C ASP A 98 11.13 20.53 39.23
N ASP A 99 10.05 21.31 39.20
CA ASP A 99 9.83 22.39 40.17
C ASP A 99 9.18 21.77 41.42
N HIS A 100 9.98 21.39 42.43
CA HIS A 100 9.57 21.48 43.83
C HIS A 100 10.74 21.41 44.84
N ASP A 101 10.96 22.56 45.47
CA ASP A 101 11.50 22.90 46.81
C ASP A 101 12.14 21.81 47.72
N GLY A 102 13.39 22.05 48.18
CA GLY A 102 13.99 21.47 49.41
C GLY A 102 15.40 20.85 49.27
N PRO A 103 16.41 21.21 50.11
CA PRO A 103 17.83 20.92 49.81
C PRO A 103 18.46 19.69 50.50
N ALA A 104 19.61 19.28 49.94
CA ALA A 104 20.75 18.55 50.51
C ALA A 104 20.78 17.00 50.43
N HIS A 105 21.68 16.45 49.59
CA HIS A 105 22.92 15.77 50.03
C HIS A 105 23.76 15.24 48.83
N THR A 106 25.09 15.31 48.93
CA THR A 106 26.11 14.74 48.03
C THR A 106 26.65 13.39 48.57
N PRO A 107 27.65 12.69 47.95
CA PRO A 107 27.45 11.55 47.03
C PRO A 107 28.26 10.27 47.42
N ARG A 108 28.06 9.13 46.73
CA ARG A 108 28.98 7.96 46.59
C ARG A 108 28.24 6.80 45.89
N GLY A 109 28.78 5.96 45.01
CA GLY A 109 30.11 5.75 44.45
C GLY A 109 30.11 4.46 43.59
N GLU A 110 31.23 4.23 42.90
CA GLU A 110 31.80 2.91 42.51
C GLU A 110 31.12 2.15 41.34
N THR A 111 31.67 2.29 40.11
CA THR A 111 32.66 1.41 39.42
C THR A 111 32.16 0.00 39.10
N PHE A 112 32.12 -0.38 37.82
CA PHE A 112 32.63 -1.67 37.34
C PHE A 112 33.10 -1.57 35.87
N ASN A 113 34.35 -1.98 35.67
CA ASN A 113 35.00 -2.21 34.38
C ASN A 113 34.40 -3.45 33.70
N HIS A 114 34.30 -3.42 32.36
CA HIS A 114 34.81 -4.53 31.57
C HIS A 114 35.33 -4.05 30.21
N HIS A 115 36.63 -4.30 30.00
CA HIS A 115 37.29 -4.38 28.70
C HIS A 115 36.68 -5.51 27.88
N ASP A 116 36.55 -5.32 26.56
CA ASP A 116 37.24 -6.18 25.58
C ASP A 116 37.37 -5.47 24.20
N ASN A 117 38.63 -5.22 23.85
CA ASN A 117 39.30 -5.18 22.53
C ASN A 117 38.70 -6.10 21.45
N ASP A 118 38.93 -6.02 20.14
CA ASP A 118 39.54 -5.15 19.13
C ASP A 118 38.82 -5.63 17.81
N GLU A 119 38.64 -4.87 16.74
CA GLU A 119 39.60 -4.84 15.62
C GLU A 119 39.22 -3.75 14.59
N GLU A 120 40.29 -3.20 14.02
CA GLU A 120 40.39 -2.10 13.07
C GLU A 120 39.78 -2.37 11.67
N PHE A 121 39.29 -1.30 11.04
CA PHE A 121 39.49 -1.11 9.60
C PHE A 121 39.79 0.38 9.28
N SER A 122 41.07 0.62 9.01
CA SER A 122 41.71 1.77 8.36
C SER A 122 40.93 2.28 7.14
N GLY A 123 40.83 3.56 6.78
CA GLY A 123 41.67 4.73 7.02
C GLY A 123 41.56 5.59 5.75
N GLY A 124 41.19 6.88 5.88
CA GLY A 124 40.92 7.72 4.70
C GLY A 124 40.80 9.21 5.02
N ALA A 125 41.93 9.80 5.39
CA ALA A 125 42.36 11.21 5.35
C ALA A 125 41.30 12.35 5.36
N LEU A 126 41.42 13.17 6.41
CA LEU A 126 40.90 14.53 6.54
C LEU A 126 41.53 15.49 5.52
N SER A 127 40.72 16.35 4.91
CA SER A 127 41.17 17.63 4.36
C SER A 127 40.29 18.77 4.90
N GLN A 128 40.99 19.82 5.34
CA GLN A 128 40.54 20.93 6.16
C GLN A 128 39.54 21.89 5.48
N GLU A 129 38.66 22.43 6.33
CA GLU A 129 38.05 23.77 6.34
C GLU A 129 37.61 24.46 5.03
N LYS A 130 36.30 24.77 4.97
CA LYS A 130 35.80 26.12 4.63
C LYS A 130 34.34 26.25 5.06
N LYS A 131 34.07 27.07 6.09
CA LYS A 131 32.73 27.56 6.43
C LYS A 131 32.15 28.38 5.28
N PRO A 132 30.92 28.13 4.78
CA PRO A 132 30.20 29.11 3.97
C PRO A 132 29.24 29.95 4.81
N LYS A 133 29.16 31.22 4.40
CA LYS A 133 28.40 32.34 4.96
C LYS A 133 26.90 32.07 5.06
N VAL A 134 26.33 32.43 6.21
CA VAL A 134 24.89 32.63 6.40
C VAL A 134 24.43 33.79 5.52
N VAL A 135 23.52 33.51 4.58
CA VAL A 135 22.76 34.54 3.87
C VAL A 135 21.30 34.40 4.29
N ASN A 136 20.88 35.26 5.20
CA ASN A 136 19.46 35.42 5.55
C ASN A 136 18.73 36.05 4.36
N ARG A 137 18.01 35.24 3.58
CA ARG A 137 16.92 35.74 2.72
C ARG A 137 15.59 35.34 3.32
N LYS A 138 15.06 36.24 4.15
CA LYS A 138 13.67 36.28 4.58
C LYS A 138 12.81 36.41 3.32
N ARG A 139 12.08 35.36 2.93
CA ARG A 139 11.00 35.46 1.93
C ARG A 139 9.68 35.43 2.67
N GLU A 140 9.15 36.64 2.87
CA GLU A 140 7.78 36.87 3.32
C GLU A 140 6.81 36.29 2.27
N ARG A 141 6.00 35.32 2.68
CA ARG A 141 4.82 34.90 1.91
C ARG A 141 3.74 35.96 2.15
N LYS A 142 3.34 36.65 1.08
CA LYS A 142 2.08 37.39 1.04
C LYS A 142 0.95 36.39 1.27
N VAL A 143 0.30 36.51 2.42
CA VAL A 143 -1.07 36.04 2.63
C VAL A 143 -1.92 36.94 1.76
N ALA A 144 -2.44 36.42 0.66
CA ALA A 144 -3.57 37.05 0.00
C ALA A 144 -4.80 36.66 0.83
N GLU A 145 -5.29 37.62 1.60
CA GLU A 145 -6.67 37.65 2.06
C GLU A 145 -7.57 37.58 0.84
N ASP A 146 -8.32 36.49 0.72
CA ASP A 146 -9.65 36.54 0.13
C ASP A 146 -10.54 35.57 0.90
N THR A 147 -10.71 35.88 2.18
CA THR A 147 -11.84 35.42 2.98
C THR A 147 -13.02 36.32 2.65
N SER A 148 -13.74 36.02 1.58
CA SER A 148 -15.18 36.23 1.52
C SER A 148 -15.78 35.42 0.38
N ILE A 149 -16.94 34.80 0.65
CA ILE A 149 -17.83 34.11 -0.29
C ILE A 149 -17.46 32.63 -0.55
N LEU A 150 -17.82 31.76 0.41
CA LEU A 150 -18.78 30.64 0.25
C LEU A 150 -18.79 29.74 1.50
N ASP A 151 -19.15 30.32 2.65
CA ASP A 151 -19.81 29.55 3.72
C ASP A 151 -21.25 29.28 3.27
N ASN A 152 -21.46 28.16 2.59
CA ASN A 152 -22.73 27.40 2.56
C ASN A 152 -22.60 26.18 1.65
N HIS A 153 -21.88 25.15 2.10
CA HIS A 153 -22.23 23.80 1.73
C HIS A 153 -22.60 23.04 3.01
N LYS A 154 -23.91 23.05 3.32
CA LYS A 154 -24.52 21.93 4.04
C LYS A 154 -24.01 20.66 3.36
N LYS A 155 -23.34 19.79 4.13
CA LYS A 155 -23.37 18.35 3.85
C LYS A 155 -24.84 17.95 3.89
N VAL A 156 -25.47 17.96 2.72
CA VAL A 156 -26.71 17.26 2.50
C VAL A 156 -26.26 15.90 2.00
N ASP A 157 -26.43 14.87 2.81
CA ASP A 157 -26.47 13.50 2.33
C ASP A 157 -27.67 13.44 1.38
N HIS A 158 -27.47 13.80 0.11
CA HIS A 158 -28.47 13.68 -0.92
C HIS A 158 -28.54 12.21 -1.31
N GLU A 159 -29.31 11.43 -0.57
CA GLU A 159 -29.86 10.19 -1.12
C GLU A 159 -30.83 10.59 -2.23
N LEU A 160 -30.31 10.68 -3.46
CA LEU A 160 -31.13 10.87 -4.64
C LEU A 160 -32.06 9.64 -4.80
N PRO A 161 -33.37 9.84 -4.96
CA PRO A 161 -34.29 8.79 -5.39
C PRO A 161 -33.80 8.17 -6.69
N ALA A 162 -33.99 6.86 -6.87
CA ALA A 162 -33.46 6.12 -8.03
C ALA A 162 -33.94 6.65 -9.40
N ASP A 163 -35.02 7.44 -9.42
CA ASP A 163 -35.71 7.92 -10.62
C ASP A 163 -35.29 9.32 -11.11
N GLN A 164 -34.36 10.01 -10.42
CA GLN A 164 -33.84 11.30 -10.90
C GLN A 164 -32.56 11.10 -11.74
N PRO A 165 -32.38 11.83 -12.86
CA PRO A 165 -31.16 11.76 -13.65
C PRO A 165 -29.98 12.30 -12.83
N PRO A 166 -28.80 11.65 -12.89
CA PRO A 166 -27.64 12.07 -12.10
C PRO A 166 -27.07 13.38 -12.64
N GLU A 167 -26.81 14.34 -11.75
CA GLU A 167 -26.25 15.65 -12.10
C GLU A 167 -24.72 15.64 -12.10
N THR A 168 -24.10 14.78 -11.28
CA THR A 168 -22.65 14.61 -11.20
C THR A 168 -22.20 13.18 -11.48
N LEU A 169 -20.90 13.01 -11.77
CA LEU A 169 -20.29 11.69 -11.87
C LEU A 169 -20.44 10.89 -10.56
N ALA A 170 -20.37 11.57 -9.40
CA ALA A 170 -20.54 10.92 -8.11
C ALA A 170 -21.97 10.38 -7.94
N ASP A 171 -22.98 11.14 -8.38
CA ASP A 171 -24.39 10.72 -8.34
C ASP A 171 -24.63 9.52 -9.25
N LYS A 172 -24.06 9.55 -10.47
CA LYS A 172 -24.15 8.43 -11.42
C LYS A 172 -23.52 7.17 -10.85
N VAL A 173 -22.31 7.27 -10.30
CA VAL A 173 -21.63 6.14 -9.64
C VAL A 173 -22.49 5.61 -8.48
N ALA A 174 -23.00 6.49 -7.62
CA ALA A 174 -23.87 6.09 -6.50
C ALA A 174 -25.16 5.40 -6.97
N GLN A 175 -25.75 5.83 -8.09
CA GLN A 175 -26.91 5.19 -8.71
C GLN A 175 -26.56 3.82 -9.29
N ASP A 176 -25.43 3.69 -9.97
CA ASP A 176 -24.97 2.42 -10.56
C ASP A 176 -24.73 1.36 -9.47
N PHE A 177 -24.19 1.77 -8.31
CA PHE A 177 -24.05 0.88 -7.14
C PHE A 177 -25.37 0.39 -6.53
N LYS A 178 -26.51 1.00 -6.88
CA LYS A 178 -27.84 0.52 -6.50
C LYS A 178 -28.43 -0.48 -7.51
N ASN A 179 -27.84 -0.62 -8.71
CA ASN A 179 -28.32 -1.53 -9.75
C ASN A 179 -27.62 -2.89 -9.64
N PRO A 180 -28.31 -3.96 -9.19
CA PRO A 180 -27.69 -5.27 -8.99
C PRO A 180 -27.09 -5.86 -10.27
N THR A 181 -27.66 -5.54 -11.45
CA THR A 181 -27.14 -6.02 -12.74
C THR A 181 -25.73 -5.49 -13.02
N LEU A 182 -25.37 -4.33 -12.48
CA LEU A 182 -24.07 -3.69 -12.69
C LEU A 182 -23.02 -4.09 -11.65
N VAL A 183 -23.44 -4.51 -10.46
CA VAL A 183 -22.53 -4.71 -9.30
C VAL A 183 -22.56 -6.09 -8.68
N CYS A 184 -23.48 -6.97 -9.09
CA CYS A 184 -23.48 -8.37 -8.67
C CYS A 184 -22.87 -9.27 -9.77
N PRO A 185 -22.17 -10.35 -9.38
CA PRO A 185 -21.75 -11.37 -10.33
C PRO A 185 -22.92 -11.93 -11.15
N ALA A 186 -22.76 -11.97 -12.46
CA ALA A 186 -23.75 -12.49 -13.39
C ALA A 186 -23.60 -14.01 -13.54
N LYS A 187 -24.64 -14.74 -13.13
CA LYS A 187 -24.65 -16.21 -13.09
C LYS A 187 -24.40 -16.85 -14.45
N GLU A 188 -24.81 -16.22 -15.55
CA GLU A 188 -24.57 -16.77 -16.89
C GLU A 188 -23.09 -16.90 -17.26
N PHE A 189 -22.20 -16.11 -16.64
CA PHE A 189 -20.76 -16.16 -16.90
C PHE A 189 -20.02 -17.14 -16.00
N GLU A 190 -20.70 -17.79 -15.06
CA GLU A 190 -20.08 -18.81 -14.24
C GLU A 190 -19.52 -19.95 -15.10
N VAL A 191 -18.28 -20.32 -14.80
CA VAL A 191 -17.57 -21.38 -15.51
C VAL A 191 -17.65 -22.66 -14.70
N ALA A 192 -18.69 -23.46 -14.94
CA ALA A 192 -18.91 -24.71 -14.20
C ALA A 192 -17.77 -25.73 -14.32
N SER A 193 -16.98 -25.67 -15.40
CA SER A 193 -15.79 -26.52 -15.59
C SER A 193 -14.56 -26.06 -14.79
N SER A 194 -14.63 -24.88 -14.14
CA SER A 194 -13.54 -24.33 -13.36
C SER A 194 -13.53 -24.96 -11.97
N HIS A 195 -12.43 -25.62 -11.59
CA HIS A 195 -12.29 -26.18 -10.24
C HIS A 195 -12.15 -25.10 -9.17
N MET A 196 -11.59 -23.97 -9.59
CA MET A 196 -11.36 -22.78 -8.78
C MET A 196 -11.61 -21.56 -9.68
N MET A 197 -12.38 -20.61 -9.18
CA MET A 197 -12.60 -19.30 -9.78
C MET A 197 -12.45 -18.27 -8.66
N ALA A 198 -11.66 -17.24 -8.89
CA ALA A 198 -11.58 -16.08 -8.02
C ALA A 198 -11.50 -14.81 -8.85
N PHE A 199 -12.27 -13.77 -8.51
CA PHE A 199 -12.18 -12.47 -9.16
C PHE A 199 -12.59 -11.35 -8.20
N GLY A 200 -12.19 -10.12 -8.50
CA GLY A 200 -12.53 -8.98 -7.66
C GLY A 200 -13.97 -8.49 -7.88
N GLY A 201 -14.68 -8.30 -6.78
CA GLY A 201 -16.05 -7.77 -6.69
C GLY A 201 -16.16 -6.26 -6.63
N LEU A 202 -17.40 -5.80 -6.46
CA LEU A 202 -17.74 -4.41 -6.19
C LEU A 202 -18.52 -4.31 -4.88
N VAL A 203 -18.07 -3.42 -3.98
CA VAL A 203 -18.75 -3.16 -2.70
C VAL A 203 -19.30 -1.75 -2.72
N ALA A 204 -20.59 -1.59 -2.43
CA ALA A 204 -21.21 -0.28 -2.29
C ALA A 204 -20.52 0.53 -1.19
N GLY A 205 -20.12 1.77 -1.50
CA GLY A 205 -19.45 2.67 -0.54
C GLY A 205 -17.97 2.35 -0.27
N GLN A 206 -17.32 1.55 -1.13
CA GLN A 206 -15.92 1.17 -0.93
C GLN A 206 -14.98 2.38 -0.85
N LYS A 207 -14.23 2.50 0.25
CA LYS A 207 -13.25 3.57 0.49
C LYS A 207 -11.85 3.16 0.02
N PHE A 208 -10.97 4.14 -0.17
CA PHE A 208 -9.57 3.95 -0.60
C PHE A 208 -8.78 2.94 0.25
N THR A 209 -9.09 2.82 1.54
CA THR A 209 -8.40 1.88 2.45
C THR A 209 -8.95 0.47 2.42
N GLN A 210 -10.00 0.21 1.65
CA GLN A 210 -10.65 -1.10 1.61
C GLN A 210 -10.11 -1.91 0.43
N ASP A 211 -9.60 -3.09 0.74
CA ASP A 211 -9.23 -4.09 -0.27
C ASP A 211 -10.46 -4.45 -1.11
N LYS A 212 -10.25 -4.74 -2.40
CA LYS A 212 -11.34 -5.23 -3.26
C LYS A 212 -11.86 -6.56 -2.70
N GLU A 213 -13.18 -6.65 -2.56
CA GLU A 213 -13.85 -7.91 -2.22
C GLU A 213 -13.44 -8.97 -3.25
N ILE A 214 -13.18 -10.19 -2.81
CA ILE A 214 -12.82 -11.29 -3.69
C ILE A 214 -13.97 -12.28 -3.69
N HIS A 215 -14.59 -12.47 -4.85
CA HIS A 215 -15.53 -13.56 -5.04
C HIS A 215 -14.75 -14.82 -5.35
N VAL A 216 -14.88 -15.84 -4.51
CA VAL A 216 -14.24 -17.15 -4.71
C VAL A 216 -15.31 -18.22 -4.86
N ARG A 217 -15.18 -19.05 -5.91
CA ARG A 217 -15.92 -20.31 -6.08
C ARG A 217 -14.89 -21.42 -6.21
N ALA A 218 -14.90 -22.34 -5.24
CA ALA A 218 -13.86 -23.33 -5.05
C ALA A 218 -14.46 -24.67 -4.62
N GLU A 219 -15.39 -25.23 -5.39
CA GLU A 219 -16.16 -26.42 -5.01
C GLU A 219 -15.27 -27.64 -4.72
N ALA A 220 -14.10 -27.72 -5.35
CA ALA A 220 -13.13 -28.80 -5.17
C ALA A 220 -12.00 -28.46 -4.18
N ALA A 221 -11.98 -27.26 -3.57
CA ALA A 221 -10.89 -26.81 -2.71
C ALA A 221 -11.23 -26.92 -1.22
N LYS A 222 -10.23 -27.29 -0.43
CA LYS A 222 -10.28 -27.23 1.03
C LYS A 222 -9.99 -25.78 1.47
N LEU A 223 -10.93 -25.16 2.16
CA LEU A 223 -10.73 -23.87 2.81
C LEU A 223 -10.08 -24.06 4.19
N THR A 224 -8.98 -23.36 4.41
CA THR A 224 -8.40 -23.15 5.74
C THR A 224 -8.46 -21.65 6.04
N GLN A 225 -9.00 -21.28 7.20
CA GLN A 225 -9.11 -19.89 7.62
C GLN A 225 -8.25 -19.65 8.87
N LYS A 226 -7.39 -18.64 8.83
CA LYS A 226 -6.54 -18.25 9.95
C LYS A 226 -6.61 -16.73 10.16
N GLY A 227 -7.54 -16.30 11.01
CA GLY A 227 -7.84 -14.89 11.18
C GLY A 227 -8.54 -14.33 9.94
N VAL A 228 -7.94 -13.31 9.31
CA VAL A 228 -8.44 -12.68 8.06
C VAL A 228 -7.91 -13.34 6.78
N GLU A 229 -7.04 -14.34 6.91
CA GLU A 229 -6.48 -15.06 5.77
C GLU A 229 -7.33 -16.28 5.44
N GLU A 230 -7.75 -16.37 4.18
CA GLU A 230 -8.44 -17.53 3.61
C GLU A 230 -7.52 -18.22 2.61
N THR A 231 -7.24 -19.49 2.85
CA THR A 231 -6.39 -20.32 1.98
C THR A 231 -7.24 -21.42 1.35
N TYR A 232 -7.24 -21.47 0.02
CA TYR A 232 -7.96 -22.49 -0.76
C TYR A 232 -6.95 -23.44 -1.39
N GLU A 233 -7.02 -24.73 -1.01
CA GLU A 233 -6.12 -25.76 -1.48
C GLU A 233 -6.88 -26.80 -2.31
N TRP A 234 -6.40 -27.10 -3.52
CA TRP A 234 -6.93 -28.20 -4.35
C TRP A 234 -5.79 -28.93 -5.05
N GLN A 235 -6.07 -30.16 -5.49
CA GLN A 235 -5.16 -30.93 -6.32
C GLN A 235 -5.67 -30.95 -7.77
N GLY A 236 -4.78 -30.67 -8.71
CA GLY A 236 -5.09 -30.66 -10.14
C GLY A 236 -3.90 -31.15 -10.95
N GLN A 237 -4.17 -31.72 -12.13
CA GLN A 237 -3.11 -32.13 -13.04
C GLN A 237 -2.47 -30.90 -13.68
N THR A 238 -1.18 -30.69 -13.42
CA THR A 238 -0.41 -29.57 -13.97
C THR A 238 0.82 -30.08 -14.72
N LYS A 239 1.30 -29.30 -15.69
CA LYS A 239 2.60 -29.52 -16.35
C LYS A 239 3.77 -28.97 -15.52
N LEU A 240 3.48 -28.25 -14.43
CA LEU A 240 4.49 -27.72 -13.52
C LEU A 240 5.03 -28.83 -12.62
N LYS A 241 6.31 -28.72 -12.25
CA LYS A 241 6.97 -29.72 -11.39
C LYS A 241 6.62 -29.59 -9.91
N GLN A 242 6.06 -28.45 -9.49
CA GLN A 242 5.76 -28.10 -8.11
C GLN A 242 4.39 -27.43 -8.03
N ALA A 243 3.85 -27.33 -6.82
CA ALA A 243 2.63 -26.58 -6.54
C ALA A 243 2.81 -25.09 -6.90
N THR A 244 1.74 -24.45 -7.35
CA THR A 244 1.71 -23.01 -7.62
C THR A 244 1.02 -22.31 -6.48
N GLU A 245 1.76 -21.51 -5.74
CA GLU A 245 1.23 -20.65 -4.67
C GLU A 245 1.00 -19.24 -5.24
N ILE A 246 -0.17 -18.68 -4.94
CA ILE A 246 -0.56 -17.36 -5.46
C ILE A 246 -1.25 -16.58 -4.37
N SER A 247 -0.81 -15.34 -4.20
CA SER A 247 -1.48 -14.35 -3.36
C SER A 247 -1.93 -13.19 -4.24
N VAL A 248 -3.18 -12.76 -4.07
CA VAL A 248 -3.73 -11.65 -4.84
C VAL A 248 -4.16 -10.52 -3.91
N ILE A 249 -3.80 -9.30 -4.29
CA ILE A 249 -4.19 -8.07 -3.61
C ILE A 249 -4.58 -7.07 -4.69
N CYS A 250 -5.77 -6.49 -4.58
CA CYS A 250 -6.22 -5.42 -5.47
C CYS A 250 -6.68 -4.22 -4.64
N GLN A 251 -5.93 -3.13 -4.74
CA GLN A 251 -6.12 -1.90 -3.96
C GLN A 251 -6.32 -0.72 -4.91
N LYS A 252 -7.15 0.24 -4.52
CA LYS A 252 -7.33 1.47 -5.30
C LYS A 252 -6.00 2.23 -5.35
N GLY A 253 -5.53 2.58 -6.54
CA GLY A 253 -4.38 3.47 -6.73
C GLY A 253 -4.63 4.90 -6.18
N GLN A 254 -3.56 5.66 -5.98
CA GLN A 254 -3.64 7.01 -5.45
C GLN A 254 -4.29 7.97 -6.47
N LYS A 255 -5.57 8.28 -6.27
CA LYS A 255 -6.28 9.33 -7.00
C LYS A 255 -6.49 10.57 -6.13
N SER A 256 -6.93 11.67 -6.73
CA SER A 256 -7.33 12.88 -5.99
C SER A 256 -8.34 12.53 -4.89
N ALA A 257 -8.28 13.23 -3.75
CA ALA A 257 -9.27 13.10 -2.69
C ALA A 257 -10.69 13.44 -3.16
N SER A 258 -10.82 14.20 -4.24
CA SER A 258 -12.08 14.56 -4.89
C SER A 258 -12.56 13.57 -5.95
N ASP A 259 -11.81 12.49 -6.25
CA ASP A 259 -12.19 11.52 -7.28
C ASP A 259 -13.21 10.51 -6.71
N PRO A 260 -14.47 10.55 -7.20
CA PRO A 260 -15.54 9.70 -6.68
C PRO A 260 -15.48 8.26 -7.22
N THR A 261 -14.61 7.96 -8.18
CA THR A 261 -14.55 6.64 -8.81
C THR A 261 -14.06 5.58 -7.81
N PRO A 262 -14.64 4.37 -7.77
CA PRO A 262 -14.16 3.30 -6.90
C PRO A 262 -12.85 2.70 -7.42
N ASN A 263 -12.38 1.61 -6.81
CA ASN A 263 -11.25 0.86 -7.34
C ASN A 263 -11.57 0.32 -8.74
N GLN A 264 -10.87 0.82 -9.76
CA GLN A 264 -11.12 0.49 -11.16
C GLN A 264 -10.34 -0.74 -11.62
N ASP A 265 -9.29 -1.11 -10.90
CA ASP A 265 -8.47 -2.25 -11.23
C ASP A 265 -9.20 -3.52 -10.80
N ASN A 266 -8.98 -4.62 -11.52
CA ASN A 266 -9.58 -5.90 -11.20
C ASN A 266 -8.69 -7.06 -11.65
N PHE A 267 -9.04 -8.28 -11.25
CA PHE A 267 -8.33 -9.49 -11.63
C PHE A 267 -9.27 -10.69 -11.71
N PHE A 268 -8.81 -11.75 -12.37
CA PHE A 268 -9.38 -13.09 -12.23
C PHE A 268 -8.31 -14.18 -12.16
N VAL A 269 -8.67 -15.29 -11.52
CA VAL A 269 -7.92 -16.54 -11.45
C VAL A 269 -8.91 -17.67 -11.77
N HIS A 270 -8.61 -18.44 -12.81
CA HIS A 270 -9.43 -19.58 -13.22
C HIS A 270 -8.58 -20.83 -13.43
N HIS A 271 -9.00 -21.95 -12.84
CA HIS A 271 -8.39 -23.25 -13.09
C HIS A 271 -9.25 -24.07 -14.07
N LEU A 272 -8.87 -24.06 -15.34
CA LEU A 272 -9.59 -24.67 -16.47
C LEU A 272 -8.87 -25.95 -16.92
N GLY A 273 -9.40 -27.11 -16.51
CA GLY A 273 -8.82 -28.41 -16.85
C GLY A 273 -7.39 -28.56 -16.32
N SER A 274 -6.39 -28.54 -17.21
CA SER A 274 -4.96 -28.64 -16.85
C SER A 274 -4.20 -27.31 -16.93
N ALA A 275 -4.91 -26.22 -17.22
CA ALA A 275 -4.35 -24.88 -17.31
C ALA A 275 -4.92 -23.99 -16.21
N THR A 276 -4.10 -23.08 -15.70
CA THR A 276 -4.58 -21.98 -14.88
C THR A 276 -4.40 -20.68 -15.65
N VAL A 277 -5.46 -19.88 -15.71
CA VAL A 277 -5.48 -18.60 -16.40
C VAL A 277 -5.57 -17.50 -15.35
N TYR A 278 -4.69 -16.51 -15.49
CA TYR A 278 -4.64 -15.32 -14.66
C TYR A 278 -4.86 -14.11 -15.55
N GLY A 279 -5.66 -13.17 -15.09
CA GLY A 279 -5.87 -11.91 -15.77
C GLY A 279 -5.89 -10.75 -14.81
N VAL A 280 -5.34 -9.62 -15.25
CA VAL A 280 -5.42 -8.32 -14.57
C VAL A 280 -6.08 -7.36 -15.54
N ALA A 281 -7.06 -6.62 -15.06
CA ALA A 281 -7.81 -5.63 -15.82
C ALA A 281 -7.55 -4.25 -15.21
N ASP A 282 -6.88 -3.38 -15.96
CA ASP A 282 -6.69 -1.97 -15.61
C ASP A 282 -7.89 -1.17 -16.14
N GLY A 283 -8.79 -0.80 -15.23
CA GLY A 283 -9.97 -0.02 -15.58
C GLY A 283 -9.61 1.46 -15.68
N HIS A 284 -10.03 2.11 -16.76
CA HIS A 284 -9.81 3.55 -16.96
C HIS A 284 -11.10 4.32 -17.23
N GLY A 285 -11.01 5.64 -17.14
CA GLY A 285 -12.14 6.54 -17.38
C GLY A 285 -13.13 6.58 -16.21
N PRO A 286 -14.28 7.27 -16.35
CA PRO A 286 -15.24 7.44 -15.26
C PRO A 286 -15.86 6.10 -14.78
N PHE A 287 -16.03 5.14 -15.68
CA PHE A 287 -16.71 3.86 -15.41
C PHE A 287 -15.79 2.64 -15.49
N GLY A 288 -14.47 2.84 -15.41
CA GLY A 288 -13.48 1.76 -15.54
C GLY A 288 -13.68 0.59 -14.58
N HIS A 289 -14.30 0.85 -13.41
CA HIS A 289 -14.65 -0.18 -12.43
C HIS A 289 -15.76 -1.13 -12.89
N LEU A 290 -16.77 -0.64 -13.62
CA LEU A 290 -17.83 -1.48 -14.20
C LEU A 290 -17.24 -2.30 -15.36
N VAL A 291 -16.42 -1.65 -16.19
CA VAL A 291 -15.74 -2.30 -17.31
C VAL A 291 -14.87 -3.45 -16.82
N SER A 292 -13.97 -3.17 -15.87
CA SER A 292 -13.07 -4.22 -15.34
C SER A 292 -13.85 -5.30 -14.58
N PHE A 293 -14.89 -4.94 -13.83
CA PHE A 293 -15.77 -5.90 -13.16
C PHE A 293 -16.51 -6.83 -14.13
N ARG A 294 -16.97 -6.33 -15.27
CA ARG A 294 -17.60 -7.16 -16.30
C ARG A 294 -16.59 -8.08 -16.98
N ILE A 295 -15.43 -7.55 -17.35
CA ILE A 295 -14.39 -8.29 -18.07
C ILE A 295 -13.84 -9.47 -17.26
N VAL A 296 -13.66 -9.32 -15.94
CA VAL A 296 -13.17 -10.43 -15.10
C VAL A 296 -14.15 -11.59 -14.98
N GLN A 297 -15.42 -11.40 -15.38
CA GLN A 297 -16.42 -12.46 -15.46
C GLN A 297 -16.50 -13.03 -16.89
N THR A 298 -16.57 -12.17 -17.90
CA THR A 298 -16.87 -12.59 -19.28
C THR A 298 -15.67 -13.16 -20.02
N LEU A 299 -14.47 -12.61 -19.82
CA LEU A 299 -13.27 -13.09 -20.49
C LEU A 299 -12.95 -14.56 -20.13
N PRO A 300 -12.83 -14.96 -18.84
CA PRO A 300 -12.60 -16.36 -18.52
C PRO A 300 -13.74 -17.28 -18.97
N HIS A 301 -14.98 -16.78 -18.98
CA HIS A 301 -16.12 -17.51 -19.52
C HIS A 301 -15.96 -17.85 -21.01
N PHE A 302 -15.62 -16.86 -21.84
CA PHE A 302 -15.44 -17.07 -23.27
C PHE A 302 -14.17 -17.88 -23.59
N ILE A 303 -13.11 -17.76 -22.77
CA ILE A 303 -11.95 -18.66 -22.86
C ILE A 303 -12.38 -20.11 -22.63
N ALA A 304 -13.14 -20.37 -21.56
CA ALA A 304 -13.56 -21.72 -21.20
C ALA A 304 -14.53 -22.36 -22.20
N LYS A 305 -15.32 -21.55 -22.91
CA LYS A 305 -16.25 -21.99 -23.96
C LYS A 305 -15.64 -22.04 -25.37
N SER A 306 -14.40 -21.60 -25.55
CA SER A 306 -13.75 -21.60 -26.86
C SER A 306 -13.52 -23.04 -27.34
N GLU A 307 -13.90 -23.34 -28.58
CA GLU A 307 -13.63 -24.63 -29.22
C GLU A 307 -12.14 -24.87 -29.48
N HIS A 308 -11.36 -23.79 -29.46
CA HIS A 308 -9.90 -23.80 -29.64
C HIS A 308 -9.14 -24.01 -28.32
N ALA A 309 -9.83 -23.97 -27.18
CA ALA A 309 -9.21 -24.05 -25.86
C ALA A 309 -8.41 -25.36 -25.70
N GLY A 310 -7.16 -25.24 -25.22
CA GLY A 310 -6.25 -26.38 -25.08
C GLY A 310 -5.55 -26.85 -26.37
N ARG A 311 -5.87 -26.27 -27.54
CA ARG A 311 -5.21 -26.55 -28.82
C ARG A 311 -4.50 -25.34 -29.39
N ASP A 312 -5.20 -24.22 -29.46
CA ASP A 312 -4.69 -22.95 -29.99
C ASP A 312 -5.09 -21.80 -29.05
N TRP A 313 -4.18 -21.48 -28.13
CA TRP A 313 -4.42 -20.45 -27.13
C TRP A 313 -4.43 -19.04 -27.72
N GLU A 314 -3.72 -18.79 -28.82
CA GLU A 314 -3.73 -17.47 -29.47
C GLU A 314 -5.11 -17.18 -30.05
N LEU A 315 -5.67 -18.13 -30.79
CA LEU A 315 -7.01 -18.01 -31.35
C LEU A 315 -8.09 -17.99 -30.25
N THR A 316 -7.96 -18.85 -29.22
CA THR A 316 -8.86 -18.82 -28.06
C THR A 316 -8.93 -17.44 -27.41
N LEU A 317 -7.77 -16.82 -27.15
CA LEU A 317 -7.74 -15.51 -26.51
C LEU A 317 -8.35 -14.45 -27.43
N LYS A 318 -7.99 -14.44 -28.71
CA LYS A 318 -8.54 -13.48 -29.69
C LYS A 318 -10.06 -13.53 -29.75
N ASP A 319 -10.64 -14.72 -29.89
CA ASP A 319 -12.09 -14.90 -29.94
C ASP A 319 -12.77 -14.51 -28.63
N ALA A 320 -12.15 -14.86 -27.48
CA ALA A 320 -12.67 -14.52 -26.18
C ALA A 320 -12.69 -13.01 -25.94
N PHE A 321 -11.64 -12.28 -26.35
CA PHE A 321 -11.60 -10.82 -26.27
C PHE A 321 -12.66 -10.17 -27.15
N LEU A 322 -12.88 -10.65 -28.38
CA LEU A 322 -13.93 -10.12 -29.26
C LEU A 322 -15.34 -10.32 -28.69
N LYS A 323 -15.61 -11.50 -28.11
CA LYS A 323 -16.89 -11.80 -27.46
C LYS A 323 -17.09 -10.99 -26.17
N ALA A 324 -16.04 -10.86 -25.35
CA ALA A 324 -16.06 -10.03 -24.15
C ALA A 324 -16.28 -8.55 -24.48
N GLN A 325 -15.70 -8.05 -25.57
CA GLN A 325 -15.93 -6.70 -26.06
C GLN A 325 -17.39 -6.51 -26.51
N ALA A 326 -17.94 -7.45 -27.27
CA ALA A 326 -19.33 -7.38 -27.72
C ALA A 326 -20.31 -7.34 -26.54
N ASP A 327 -20.10 -8.21 -25.54
CA ASP A 327 -20.87 -8.21 -24.29
C ASP A 327 -20.71 -6.89 -23.52
N LEU A 328 -19.49 -6.36 -23.44
CA LEU A 328 -19.23 -5.10 -22.74
C LEU A 328 -19.98 -3.91 -23.37
N LEU A 329 -20.13 -3.89 -24.71
CA LEU A 329 -20.89 -2.86 -25.41
C LEU A 329 -22.40 -2.91 -25.12
N GLU A 330 -22.93 -4.07 -24.73
CA GLU A 330 -24.33 -4.24 -24.31
C GLU A 330 -24.51 -3.94 -22.81
N PHE A 331 -23.45 -4.14 -22.02
CA PHE A 331 -23.48 -4.02 -20.57
C PHE A 331 -23.57 -2.58 -20.04
N CYS A 332 -22.87 -1.62 -20.66
CA CYS A 332 -22.71 -0.27 -20.13
C CYS A 332 -22.79 0.85 -21.17
#